data_AF-A0A940TSF3-F1
#
_entry.id   AF-A0A940TSF3-F1
#
_cell.length_a   1.000
_cell.length_b   1.000
_cell.length_c   1.000
_cell.angle_alpha   90.00
_cell.angle_beta   90.00
_cell.angle_gamma   90.00
#
_symmetry.space_group_name_H-M   'P 1'
#
loop_
_entity.id
_entity.type
_entity.pdbx_description
1 polymer ?
#
loop_
_entity_poly.entity_id
_entity_poly.type
_entity_poly.pdbx_seq_one_letter_code
_entity_poly.pdbx_strand_id
1 'polypeptide(L)'
;MSITRRKRPFQSKHAVEPFPLLDIQEPNLYRSVFPYEEVCRVTFDNKFVYSDPAEEIFITDTTFRDGQQARPPYTVEQIIDLYDMLHKLGGTNGVIRQCEFFLYSDKDKEAVRKCQERNYRYPEITGWIRAVKEDFKLVKEMGLKETGILTSVSDYHIFLKLKKNRRAVMREYLSIVSAALDLGIIPRCHFEDVTRADIYGFCVPFAQDIMRLSEDSKLPVKIRLCDTMGYGVPYPSAALPRCVPKIVRAMIDDAGVPSEYLEWHGHNDFHKAFINATTSWLYGCAAANGTLLGFGERTGNPPIEGLVIEYISLMGQTNGVDTTMITEIRNYLERAVGVPIPPNMPLVGANFNSTSAGIHADGILKNEEIYNIFNTAKILNR
;
A
#
# COMPACT_ATOMS: atom_id res chain seq x y z
N MET A 1 -8.08 -13.28 -18.73
CA MET A 1 -8.91 -13.90 -17.67
C MET A 1 -9.14 -12.83 -16.63
N SER A 2 -10.36 -12.30 -16.50
CA SER A 2 -10.68 -11.47 -15.33
C SER A 2 -10.58 -12.31 -14.06
N ILE A 3 -10.26 -11.70 -12.93
CA ILE A 3 -10.38 -12.33 -11.61
C ILE A 3 -11.88 -12.60 -11.39
N THR A 4 -12.34 -13.72 -11.92
CA THR A 4 -13.73 -14.14 -11.79
C THR A 4 -13.93 -14.65 -10.37
N ARG A 5 -14.98 -14.14 -9.69
CA ARG A 5 -15.44 -14.59 -8.36
C ARG A 5 -15.85 -16.05 -8.39
N ARG A 6 -14.89 -16.97 -8.50
CA ARG A 6 -15.12 -18.39 -8.30
C ARG A 6 -14.99 -18.65 -6.81
N LYS A 7 -16.12 -18.87 -6.13
CA LYS A 7 -16.11 -19.61 -4.87
C LYS A 7 -15.46 -20.97 -5.15
N ARG A 8 -14.22 -21.17 -4.74
CA ARG A 8 -13.61 -22.51 -4.75
C ARG A 8 -13.97 -23.23 -3.45
N PRO A 9 -14.26 -24.53 -3.52
CA PRO A 9 -14.31 -25.39 -2.35
C PRO A 9 -12.87 -25.73 -1.93
N PHE A 10 -12.62 -25.74 -0.61
CA PHE A 10 -11.40 -26.19 0.08
C PHE A 10 -10.11 -25.34 -0.06
N GLN A 11 -9.81 -24.57 0.99
CA GLN A 11 -8.62 -24.86 1.79
C GLN A 11 -9.12 -25.30 3.17
N SER A 12 -8.73 -26.50 3.58
CA SER A 12 -8.92 -26.90 4.96
C SER A 12 -8.17 -25.89 5.83
N LYS A 13 -8.75 -25.49 6.97
CA LYS A 13 -8.00 -24.83 8.03
C LYS A 13 -6.93 -25.82 8.51
N HIS A 14 -5.83 -25.96 7.77
CA HIS A 14 -4.64 -26.60 8.30
C HIS A 14 -4.24 -25.76 9.50
N ALA A 15 -4.03 -26.40 10.65
CA ALA A 15 -3.47 -25.72 11.79
C ALA A 15 -2.13 -25.12 11.34
N VAL A 16 -2.03 -23.80 11.37
CA VAL A 16 -0.80 -23.09 11.00
C VAL A 16 0.29 -23.54 11.97
N GLU A 17 1.35 -24.16 11.45
CA GLU A 17 2.44 -24.65 12.30
C GLU A 17 3.15 -23.45 12.96
N PRO A 18 3.45 -23.52 14.27
CA PRO A 18 4.12 -22.42 14.95
C PRO A 18 5.55 -22.27 14.43
N PHE A 19 5.91 -21.08 13.94
CA PHE A 19 7.28 -20.77 13.56
C PHE A 19 8.02 -20.14 14.75
N PRO A 20 9.17 -20.69 15.18
CA PRO A 20 9.91 -20.12 16.29
C PRO A 20 10.60 -18.82 15.87
N LEU A 21 10.54 -17.80 16.74
CA LEU A 21 11.39 -16.63 16.63
C LEU A 21 12.87 -17.05 16.66
N LEU A 22 13.61 -16.74 15.60
CA LEU A 22 15.06 -16.94 15.54
C LEU A 22 15.76 -15.73 16.16
N ASP A 23 16.04 -15.82 17.45
CA ASP A 23 16.72 -14.78 18.22
C ASP A 23 18.24 -14.93 18.07
N ILE A 24 18.80 -14.14 17.15
CA ILE A 24 20.23 -14.18 16.78
C ILE A 24 21.01 -13.08 17.51
N GLN A 25 22.30 -13.33 17.74
CA GLN A 25 23.20 -12.36 18.42
C GLN A 25 23.68 -11.24 17.48
N GLU A 26 23.91 -11.58 16.21
CA GLU A 26 24.41 -10.67 15.18
C GLU A 26 23.38 -10.50 14.06
N PRO A 27 23.28 -9.31 13.44
CA PRO A 27 22.26 -9.03 12.43
C PRO A 27 22.49 -9.79 11.11
N ASN A 28 21.44 -10.39 10.55
CA ASN A 28 21.45 -10.88 9.19
C ASN A 28 21.09 -9.76 8.20
N LEU A 29 22.13 -9.10 7.68
CA LEU A 29 21.99 -8.00 6.72
C LEU A 29 21.91 -8.46 5.26
N TYR A 30 21.90 -9.79 5.01
CA TYR A 30 21.87 -10.36 3.66
C TYR A 30 22.90 -9.72 2.70
N ARG A 31 24.16 -9.56 3.14
CA ARG A 31 25.20 -8.81 2.39
C ARG A 31 25.50 -9.34 0.99
N SER A 32 25.25 -10.63 0.73
CA SER A 32 25.34 -11.20 -0.62
C SER A 32 24.25 -10.67 -1.57
N VAL A 33 23.09 -10.26 -1.04
CA VAL A 33 21.94 -9.72 -1.78
C VAL A 33 21.95 -8.18 -1.76
N PHE A 34 22.32 -7.58 -0.63
CA PHE A 34 22.40 -6.12 -0.44
C PHE A 34 23.85 -5.67 -0.11
N PRO A 35 24.80 -5.86 -1.06
CA PRO A 35 26.08 -5.17 -0.96
C PRO A 35 25.83 -3.65 -0.94
N TYR A 36 26.57 -2.92 -0.11
CA TYR A 36 26.39 -1.46 0.00
C TYR A 36 27.05 -0.69 -1.15
N GLU A 37 28.15 -1.23 -1.68
CA GLU A 37 28.96 -0.60 -2.73
C GLU A 37 28.60 -1.08 -4.15
N GLU A 38 27.62 -1.98 -4.29
CA GLU A 38 27.15 -2.51 -5.56
C GLU A 38 25.61 -2.46 -5.64
N VAL A 39 25.07 -2.61 -6.85
CA VAL A 39 23.62 -2.75 -7.04
C VAL A 39 23.13 -4.06 -6.40
N CYS A 40 22.04 -3.97 -5.64
CA CYS A 40 21.44 -5.14 -4.99
C CYS A 40 21.08 -6.26 -5.98
N ARG A 41 21.37 -7.50 -5.59
CA ARG A 41 21.22 -8.69 -6.45
C ARG A 41 19.84 -9.30 -6.31
N VAL A 42 19.34 -9.91 -7.38
CA VAL A 42 18.13 -10.76 -7.33
C VAL A 42 18.61 -12.20 -7.49
N THR A 43 18.45 -12.99 -6.45
CA THR A 43 18.72 -14.43 -6.50
C THR A 43 17.44 -15.15 -6.92
N PHE A 44 17.58 -16.21 -7.70
CA PHE A 44 16.47 -17.07 -8.13
C PHE A 44 16.70 -18.46 -7.56
N ASP A 45 15.72 -18.95 -6.80
CA ASP A 45 15.77 -20.29 -6.18
C ASP A 45 14.95 -21.31 -6.98
N ASN A 46 14.31 -20.88 -8.08
CA ASN A 46 13.44 -21.67 -8.94
C ASN A 46 12.26 -22.34 -8.21
N LYS A 47 11.92 -21.87 -7.01
CA LYS A 47 10.70 -22.26 -6.29
C LYS A 47 9.61 -21.28 -6.63
N PHE A 48 8.53 -21.78 -7.23
CA PHE A 48 7.37 -20.98 -7.63
C PHE A 48 6.30 -21.01 -6.55
N VAL A 49 5.64 -19.88 -6.36
CA VAL A 49 4.35 -19.79 -5.66
C VAL A 49 3.27 -19.53 -6.69
N TYR A 50 2.07 -20.05 -6.46
CA TYR A 50 0.95 -19.86 -7.37
C TYR A 50 0.21 -18.57 -7.03
N SER A 51 -0.32 -17.90 -8.06
CA SER A 51 -1.25 -16.80 -7.85
C SER A 51 -2.54 -17.31 -7.23
N ASP A 52 -3.03 -16.57 -6.25
CA ASP A 52 -4.23 -16.87 -5.48
C ASP A 52 -4.73 -15.54 -4.89
N PRO A 53 -5.41 -14.71 -5.72
CA PRO A 53 -5.84 -13.38 -5.32
C PRO A 53 -6.95 -13.43 -4.27
N ALA A 54 -7.04 -12.37 -3.46
CA ALA A 54 -8.11 -12.20 -2.48
C ALA A 54 -9.50 -12.16 -3.13
N GLU A 55 -10.55 -12.50 -2.38
CA GLU A 55 -11.94 -12.41 -2.88
C GLU A 55 -12.32 -10.99 -3.32
N GLU A 56 -11.79 -10.00 -2.61
CA GLU A 56 -11.90 -8.59 -2.93
C GLU A 56 -10.53 -7.92 -2.81
N ILE A 57 -10.17 -7.14 -3.82
CA ILE A 57 -9.01 -6.26 -3.81
C ILE A 57 -9.48 -4.80 -3.80
N PHE A 58 -8.70 -3.92 -3.19
CA PHE A 58 -8.99 -2.49 -3.11
C PHE A 58 -7.72 -1.66 -2.93
N ILE A 59 -7.87 -0.36 -3.06
CA ILE A 59 -6.82 0.65 -2.96
C ILE A 59 -6.96 1.35 -1.61
N THR A 60 -5.83 1.69 -0.99
CA THR A 60 -5.80 2.64 0.12
C THR A 60 -4.91 3.83 -0.24
N ASP A 61 -5.31 5.01 0.22
CA ASP A 61 -4.62 6.26 -0.03
C ASP A 61 -3.78 6.67 1.19
N THR A 62 -2.57 7.18 0.93
CA THR A 62 -1.72 7.84 1.92
C THR A 62 -1.25 9.23 1.43
N THR A 63 -2.02 9.90 0.58
CA THR A 63 -1.65 11.20 0.00
C THR A 63 -1.44 12.27 1.07
N PHE A 64 -2.28 12.30 2.10
CA PHE A 64 -2.20 13.28 3.20
C PHE A 64 -1.23 12.89 4.32
N ARG A 65 -0.53 11.75 4.17
CA ARG A 65 0.52 11.29 5.06
C ARG A 65 1.84 11.16 4.30
N ASP A 66 2.09 10.05 3.62
CA ASP A 66 3.36 9.85 2.89
C ASP A 66 3.53 10.82 1.73
N GLY A 67 2.46 11.03 0.94
CA GLY A 67 2.49 11.92 -0.22
C GLY A 67 2.83 13.37 0.15
N GLN A 68 2.37 13.82 1.31
CA GLN A 68 2.65 15.15 1.83
C GLN A 68 4.12 15.32 2.28
N GLN A 69 4.82 14.25 2.71
CA GLN A 69 6.20 14.36 3.20
C GLN A 69 7.20 14.79 2.10
N ALA A 70 6.86 14.59 0.83
CA ALA A 70 7.69 14.98 -0.31
C ALA A 70 7.48 16.41 -0.78
N ARG A 71 6.56 17.15 -0.15
CA ARG A 71 6.01 18.40 -0.70
C ARG A 71 5.70 19.43 0.39
N PRO A 72 5.47 20.70 0.03
CA PRO A 72 4.88 21.67 0.94
C PRO A 72 3.55 21.14 1.50
N PRO A 73 3.26 21.31 2.81
CA PRO A 73 2.04 20.82 3.42
C PRO A 73 0.77 21.38 2.76
N TYR A 74 -0.18 20.52 2.42
CA TYR A 74 -1.46 20.93 1.86
C TYR A 74 -2.22 21.83 2.82
N THR A 75 -2.96 22.82 2.33
CA THR A 75 -3.93 23.56 3.14
C THR A 75 -5.08 22.65 3.57
N VAL A 76 -5.83 23.04 4.60
CA VAL A 76 -7.03 22.29 5.02
C VAL A 76 -8.01 22.16 3.85
N GLU A 77 -8.23 23.24 3.10
CA GLU A 77 -9.12 23.23 1.94
C GLU A 77 -8.62 22.27 0.84
N GLN A 78 -7.32 22.26 0.56
CA GLN A 78 -6.73 21.34 -0.41
C GLN A 78 -6.91 19.87 -0.01
N ILE A 79 -6.82 19.56 1.28
CA ILE A 79 -7.05 18.20 1.78
C ILE A 79 -8.52 17.80 1.57
N ILE A 80 -9.46 18.70 1.89
CA ILE A 80 -10.89 18.45 1.71
C ILE A 80 -11.23 18.24 0.24
N ASP A 81 -10.78 19.14 -0.63
CA ASP A 81 -11.05 19.07 -2.07
C ASP A 81 -10.52 17.76 -2.66
N LEU A 82 -9.28 17.39 -2.33
CA LEU A 82 -8.69 16.13 -2.77
C LEU A 82 -9.37 14.90 -2.16
N TYR A 83 -9.86 14.97 -0.92
CA TYR A 83 -10.63 13.90 -0.29
C TYR A 83 -11.99 13.71 -0.98
N ASP A 84 -12.68 14.80 -1.31
CA ASP A 84 -13.93 14.78 -2.10
C ASP A 84 -13.69 14.20 -3.51
N MET A 85 -12.54 14.50 -4.13
CA MET A 85 -12.16 13.90 -5.42
C MET A 85 -11.81 12.41 -5.30
N LEU A 86 -11.10 12.00 -4.25
CA LEU A 86 -10.81 10.58 -3.96
C LEU A 86 -12.10 9.78 -3.73
N HIS A 87 -13.09 10.37 -3.04
CA HIS A 87 -14.42 9.79 -2.86
C HIS A 87 -15.11 9.51 -4.20
N LYS A 88 -15.14 10.50 -5.10
CA LYS A 88 -15.73 10.35 -6.44
C LYS A 88 -14.96 9.34 -7.29
N LEU A 89 -13.63 9.42 -7.31
CA LEU A 89 -12.76 8.50 -8.05
C LEU A 89 -12.97 7.05 -7.58
N GLY A 90 -12.97 6.81 -6.26
CA GLY A 90 -13.14 5.47 -5.69
C GLY A 90 -14.54 4.87 -5.84
N GLY A 91 -15.54 5.70 -6.12
CA GLY A 91 -16.93 5.30 -6.30
C GLY A 91 -17.62 4.85 -5.00
N THR A 92 -18.95 4.69 -5.06
CA THR A 92 -19.76 4.30 -3.89
C THR A 92 -19.45 2.91 -3.33
N ASN A 93 -18.90 2.02 -4.17
CA ASN A 93 -18.48 0.70 -3.74
C ASN A 93 -17.08 0.72 -3.10
N GLY A 94 -16.37 1.87 -3.10
CA GLY A 94 -15.18 2.09 -2.30
C GLY A 94 -13.91 1.45 -2.83
N VAL A 95 -13.68 1.43 -4.15
CA VAL A 95 -12.43 0.88 -4.71
C VAL A 95 -11.21 1.56 -4.09
N ILE A 96 -11.30 2.86 -3.81
CA ILE A 96 -10.42 3.54 -2.85
C ILE A 96 -11.11 3.46 -1.48
N ARG A 97 -10.64 2.55 -0.62
CA ARG A 97 -11.35 2.16 0.60
C ARG A 97 -10.98 2.98 1.81
N GLN A 98 -9.71 3.36 1.94
CA GLN A 98 -9.20 4.06 3.11
C GLN A 98 -8.32 5.22 2.67
N CYS A 99 -8.25 6.27 3.51
CA CYS A 99 -7.40 7.42 3.33
C CYS A 99 -6.70 7.72 4.67
N GLU A 100 -5.37 7.76 4.65
CA GLU A 100 -4.52 7.91 5.82
C GLU A 100 -4.09 9.38 6.02
N PHE A 101 -4.25 9.88 7.25
CA PHE A 101 -3.95 11.26 7.63
C PHE A 101 -2.91 11.32 8.76
N PHE A 102 -2.13 12.40 8.77
CA PHE A 102 -1.41 12.81 9.97
C PHE A 102 -2.37 13.37 11.04
N LEU A 103 -1.98 13.26 12.32
CA LEU A 103 -2.77 13.78 13.45
C LEU A 103 -2.00 14.79 14.32
N TYR A 104 -0.79 15.21 13.90
CA TYR A 104 0.14 15.89 14.80
C TYR A 104 -0.16 17.39 14.96
N SER A 105 -0.44 18.10 13.87
CA SER A 105 -0.74 19.54 13.95
C SER A 105 -2.23 19.81 14.10
N ASP A 106 -2.59 20.97 14.64
CA ASP A 106 -4.00 21.37 14.74
C ASP A 106 -4.64 21.55 13.37
N LYS A 107 -3.84 21.89 12.36
CA LYS A 107 -4.24 21.94 10.96
C LYS A 107 -4.62 20.56 10.42
N ASP A 108 -3.83 19.52 10.74
CA ASP A 108 -4.13 18.15 10.32
C ASP A 108 -5.40 17.63 11.00
N LYS A 109 -5.55 17.91 12.31
CA LYS A 109 -6.76 17.56 13.07
C LYS A 109 -8.00 18.26 12.51
N GLU A 110 -7.89 19.53 12.16
CA GLU A 110 -8.97 20.28 11.54
C GLU A 110 -9.37 19.70 10.18
N ALA A 111 -8.39 19.33 9.35
CA ALA A 111 -8.64 18.67 8.08
C ALA A 111 -9.38 17.33 8.27
N VAL A 112 -8.94 16.51 9.23
CA VAL A 112 -9.60 15.25 9.58
C VAL A 112 -11.06 15.47 9.99
N ARG A 113 -11.33 16.45 10.87
CA ARG A 113 -12.72 16.76 11.29
C ARG A 113 -13.60 17.17 10.11
N LYS A 114 -13.11 18.06 9.25
CA LYS A 114 -13.87 18.49 8.07
C LYS A 114 -14.09 17.37 7.06
N CYS A 115 -13.14 16.45 6.90
CA CYS A 115 -13.33 15.24 6.09
C CYS A 115 -14.37 14.30 6.73
N GLN A 116 -14.37 14.14 8.06
CA GLN A 116 -15.38 13.34 8.78
C GLN A 116 -16.80 13.92 8.64
N GLU A 117 -16.95 15.24 8.63
CA GLU A 117 -18.23 15.93 8.42
C GLU A 117 -18.87 15.61 7.06
N ARG A 118 -18.09 15.17 6.07
CA ARG A 118 -18.63 14.69 4.78
C ARG A 118 -19.47 13.43 4.92
N ASN A 119 -19.27 12.67 6.00
CA ASN A 119 -20.02 11.45 6.31
C ASN A 119 -20.03 10.44 5.16
N TYR A 120 -18.92 10.35 4.41
CA TYR A 120 -18.77 9.37 3.36
C TYR A 120 -18.55 7.97 3.94
N ARG A 121 -19.12 6.97 3.27
CA ARG A 121 -18.81 5.58 3.57
C ARG A 121 -17.36 5.23 3.20
N TYR A 122 -16.86 5.76 2.08
CA TYR A 122 -15.50 5.56 1.59
C TYR A 122 -14.95 6.85 0.98
N PRO A 123 -13.63 7.10 1.02
CA PRO A 123 -12.66 6.31 1.76
C PRO A 123 -12.79 6.52 3.28
N GLU A 124 -12.69 5.44 4.05
CA GLU A 124 -12.65 5.47 5.52
C GLU A 124 -11.40 6.23 5.98
N ILE A 125 -11.57 7.13 6.95
CA ILE A 125 -10.48 7.94 7.48
C ILE A 125 -9.70 7.13 8.51
N THR A 126 -8.39 7.01 8.30
CA THR A 126 -7.47 6.31 9.21
C THR A 126 -6.35 7.25 9.66
N GLY A 127 -5.79 6.98 10.83
CA GLY A 127 -4.68 7.76 11.39
C GLY A 127 -3.32 7.11 11.16
N TRP A 128 -2.27 7.91 11.37
CA TRP A 128 -0.92 7.42 11.59
C TRP A 128 -0.31 8.09 12.82
N ILE A 129 0.15 7.29 13.79
CA ILE A 129 0.74 7.76 15.05
C ILE A 129 2.06 7.05 15.34
N ARG A 130 2.83 7.59 16.29
CA ARG A 130 3.99 6.88 16.82
C ARG A 130 3.52 5.68 17.65
N ALA A 131 4.40 4.69 17.78
CA ALA A 131 4.17 3.50 18.61
C ALA A 131 4.35 3.81 20.11
N VAL A 132 3.56 4.75 20.64
CA VAL A 132 3.60 5.23 22.03
C VAL A 132 2.17 5.23 22.57
N LYS A 133 1.98 4.72 23.81
CA LYS A 133 0.63 4.47 24.36
C LYS A 133 -0.20 5.75 24.48
N GLU A 134 0.44 6.87 24.77
CA GLU A 134 -0.19 8.17 24.93
C GLU A 134 -0.82 8.68 23.62
N ASP A 135 -0.21 8.38 22.47
CA ASP A 135 -0.68 8.84 21.16
C ASP A 135 -2.01 8.16 20.76
N PHE A 136 -2.39 7.00 21.34
CA PHE A 136 -3.70 6.38 21.10
C PHE A 136 -4.87 7.19 21.65
N LYS A 137 -4.65 8.03 22.67
CA LYS A 137 -5.69 8.93 23.18
C LYS A 137 -6.16 9.88 22.10
N LEU A 138 -5.23 10.38 21.30
CA LEU A 138 -5.52 11.27 20.18
C LEU A 138 -6.37 10.57 19.11
N VAL A 139 -6.05 9.32 18.77
CA VAL A 139 -6.84 8.53 17.81
C VAL A 139 -8.28 8.37 18.28
N LYS A 140 -8.47 8.09 19.59
CA LYS A 140 -9.78 7.97 20.21
C LYS A 140 -10.54 9.29 20.28
N GLU A 141 -9.87 10.38 20.64
CA GLU A 141 -10.44 11.74 20.67
C GLU A 141 -10.90 12.19 19.28
N MET A 142 -10.17 11.80 18.24
CA MET A 142 -10.52 12.05 16.83
C MET A 142 -11.59 11.08 16.31
N GLY A 143 -12.06 10.11 17.11
CA GLY A 143 -13.10 9.16 16.71
C GLY A 143 -12.69 8.16 15.63
N LEU A 144 -11.38 7.94 15.44
CA LEU A 144 -10.87 7.02 14.42
C LEU A 144 -10.89 5.57 14.91
N LYS A 145 -11.32 4.66 14.03
CA LYS A 145 -11.38 3.22 14.34
C LYS A 145 -10.06 2.49 14.12
N GLU A 146 -9.24 2.99 13.20
CA GLU A 146 -8.01 2.35 12.78
C GLU A 146 -6.85 3.36 12.74
N THR A 147 -5.67 2.91 13.17
CA THR A 147 -4.44 3.68 13.04
C THR A 147 -3.26 2.81 12.63
N GLY A 148 -2.37 3.36 11.80
CA GLY A 148 -1.06 2.80 11.53
C GLY A 148 -0.12 2.94 12.73
N ILE A 149 0.69 1.91 12.98
CA ILE A 149 1.82 1.93 13.91
C ILE A 149 3.06 1.35 13.23
N LEU A 150 4.22 1.97 13.46
CA LEU A 150 5.48 1.54 12.86
C LEU A 150 6.08 0.35 13.62
N THR A 151 6.30 -0.77 12.93
CA THR A 151 6.95 -1.98 13.47
C THR A 151 8.08 -2.43 12.54
N SER A 152 9.31 -1.97 12.79
CA SER A 152 10.46 -2.28 11.93
C SER A 152 10.90 -3.73 12.04
N VAL A 153 10.90 -4.46 10.92
CA VAL A 153 11.08 -5.93 10.92
C VAL A 153 12.43 -6.40 10.38
N SER A 154 13.23 -5.53 9.76
CA SER A 154 14.56 -5.91 9.25
C SER A 154 15.64 -5.78 10.31
N ASP A 155 16.68 -6.61 10.21
CA ASP A 155 17.82 -6.55 11.14
C ASP A 155 18.63 -5.24 11.00
N TYR A 156 18.54 -4.56 9.84
CA TYR A 156 19.02 -3.19 9.70
C TYR A 156 18.37 -2.28 10.73
N HIS A 157 17.04 -2.36 10.87
CA HIS A 157 16.33 -1.51 11.81
C HIS A 157 16.45 -2.02 13.25
N ILE A 158 16.25 -3.31 13.49
CA ILE A 158 16.28 -3.89 14.83
C ILE A 158 17.66 -3.69 15.50
N PHE A 159 18.74 -4.05 14.81
CA PHE A 159 20.08 -4.02 15.40
C PHE A 159 20.81 -2.71 15.14
N LEU A 160 20.70 -2.10 13.94
CA LEU A 160 21.50 -0.90 13.64
C LEU A 160 20.80 0.40 14.06
N LYS A 161 19.50 0.55 13.84
CA LYS A 161 18.70 1.74 14.21
C LYS A 161 18.26 1.71 15.67
N LEU A 162 17.60 0.63 16.09
CA LEU A 162 17.00 0.52 17.42
C LEU A 162 17.99 0.02 18.49
N LYS A 163 19.12 -0.58 18.09
CA LYS A 163 20.14 -1.15 18.99
C LYS A 163 19.57 -2.18 19.97
N LYS A 164 18.66 -3.03 19.48
CA LYS A 164 17.98 -4.10 20.24
C LYS A 164 18.13 -5.45 19.54
N ASN A 165 17.69 -6.52 20.20
CA ASN A 165 17.53 -7.84 19.59
C ASN A 165 16.07 -8.08 19.17
N ARG A 166 15.86 -9.12 18.36
CA ARG A 166 14.57 -9.50 17.80
C ARG A 166 13.51 -9.73 18.88
N ARG A 167 13.84 -10.49 19.93
CA ARG A 167 12.88 -10.79 21.02
C ARG A 167 12.42 -9.56 21.78
N ALA A 168 13.33 -8.64 22.10
CA ALA A 168 13.02 -7.42 22.82
C ALA A 168 12.08 -6.52 21.99
N VAL A 169 12.41 -6.31 20.71
CA VAL A 169 11.61 -5.48 19.80
C VAL A 169 10.22 -6.07 19.57
N MET A 170 10.13 -7.38 19.31
CA MET A 170 8.85 -8.07 19.15
C MET A 170 7.95 -7.90 20.37
N ARG A 171 8.49 -8.08 21.59
CA ARG A 171 7.72 -7.89 22.83
C ARG A 171 7.19 -6.46 22.96
N GLU A 172 8.01 -5.47 22.63
CA GLU A 172 7.59 -4.06 22.67
C GLU A 172 6.47 -3.77 21.67
N TYR A 173 6.61 -4.25 20.42
CA TYR A 173 5.56 -4.07 19.41
C TYR A 173 4.25 -4.76 19.81
N LEU A 174 4.29 -6.00 20.30
CA LEU A 174 3.10 -6.70 20.79
C LEU A 174 2.43 -5.97 21.98
N SER A 175 3.21 -5.35 22.86
CA SER A 175 2.69 -4.52 23.97
C SER A 175 1.96 -3.27 23.46
N ILE A 176 2.46 -2.65 22.38
CA ILE A 176 1.80 -1.51 21.73
C ILE A 176 0.53 -1.95 21.00
N VAL A 177 0.57 -3.07 20.28
CA VAL A 177 -0.61 -3.67 19.63
C VAL A 177 -1.70 -3.97 20.66
N SER A 178 -1.35 -4.62 21.77
CA SER A 178 -2.29 -4.89 22.87
C SER A 178 -2.90 -3.60 23.42
N ALA A 179 -2.11 -2.54 23.61
CA ALA A 179 -2.62 -1.27 24.12
C ALA A 179 -3.61 -0.59 23.16
N ALA A 180 -3.44 -0.75 21.84
CA ALA A 180 -4.42 -0.27 20.86
C ALA A 180 -5.74 -1.05 20.97
N LEU A 181 -5.64 -2.39 21.07
CA LEU A 181 -6.78 -3.29 21.18
C LEU A 181 -7.58 -3.06 22.47
N ASP A 182 -6.92 -2.83 23.60
CA ASP A 182 -7.55 -2.48 24.89
C ASP A 182 -8.40 -1.21 24.81
N LEU A 183 -8.07 -0.31 23.87
CA LEU A 183 -8.82 0.93 23.63
C LEU A 183 -9.91 0.78 22.56
N GLY A 184 -10.05 -0.41 21.96
CA GLY A 184 -10.98 -0.69 20.87
C GLY A 184 -10.53 -0.15 19.51
N ILE A 185 -9.23 0.15 19.36
CA ILE A 185 -8.65 0.68 18.11
C ILE A 185 -8.04 -0.49 17.34
N ILE A 186 -8.37 -0.58 16.05
CA ILE A 186 -7.79 -1.53 15.09
C ILE A 186 -6.37 -1.07 14.76
N PRO A 187 -5.31 -1.80 15.15
CA PRO A 187 -3.96 -1.45 14.76
C PRO A 187 -3.65 -1.99 13.37
N ARG A 188 -2.99 -1.16 12.56
CA ARG A 188 -2.35 -1.56 11.31
C ARG A 188 -0.84 -1.56 11.51
N CYS A 189 -0.26 -2.73 11.71
CA CYS A 189 1.17 -2.92 11.96
C CYS A 189 1.95 -2.77 10.66
N HIS A 190 2.77 -1.73 10.55
CA HIS A 190 3.61 -1.49 9.38
C HIS A 190 4.90 -2.26 9.53
N PHE A 191 5.03 -3.37 8.81
CA PHE A 191 6.24 -4.17 8.75
C PHE A 191 7.28 -3.40 7.91
N GLU A 192 7.90 -2.38 8.54
CA GLU A 192 8.88 -1.50 7.91
C GLU A 192 10.11 -2.32 7.47
N ASP A 193 10.49 -2.12 6.19
CA ASP A 193 11.64 -2.73 5.54
C ASP A 193 11.55 -4.26 5.37
N VAL A 194 10.34 -4.79 5.18
CA VAL A 194 10.09 -6.24 5.05
C VAL A 194 10.87 -6.89 3.89
N THR A 195 11.17 -6.14 2.83
CA THR A 195 11.91 -6.64 1.66
C THR A 195 13.41 -6.84 1.90
N ARG A 196 13.89 -6.53 3.11
CA ARG A 196 15.23 -6.86 3.62
C ARG A 196 15.20 -7.64 4.93
N ALA A 197 14.01 -8.07 5.37
CA ALA A 197 13.82 -8.73 6.65
C ALA A 197 13.93 -10.25 6.55
N ASP A 198 14.19 -10.88 7.70
CA ASP A 198 14.15 -12.33 7.82
C ASP A 198 12.70 -12.81 7.94
N ILE A 199 12.15 -13.25 6.81
CA ILE A 199 10.73 -13.57 6.69
C ILE A 199 10.32 -14.70 7.65
N TYR A 200 11.06 -15.81 7.68
CA TYR A 200 10.71 -16.94 8.54
C TYR A 200 11.34 -16.85 9.93
N GLY A 201 12.47 -16.16 10.08
CA GLY A 201 13.11 -16.00 11.38
C GLY A 201 12.50 -14.91 12.26
N PHE A 202 11.77 -13.96 11.68
CA PHE A 202 11.16 -12.85 12.41
C PHE A 202 9.73 -12.53 11.96
N CYS A 203 9.50 -12.25 10.67
CA CYS A 203 8.21 -11.70 10.21
C CYS A 203 7.03 -12.66 10.41
N VAL A 204 7.17 -13.94 10.02
CA VAL A 204 6.13 -14.96 10.18
C VAL A 204 5.84 -15.22 11.67
N PRO A 205 6.84 -15.50 12.54
CA PRO A 205 6.58 -15.59 13.99
C PRO A 205 5.88 -14.35 14.56
N PHE A 206 6.31 -13.14 14.16
CA PHE A 206 5.69 -11.91 14.63
C PHE A 206 4.23 -11.78 14.16
N ALA A 207 3.95 -12.09 12.90
CA ALA A 207 2.59 -12.09 12.36
C ALA A 207 1.70 -13.13 13.05
N GLN A 208 2.21 -14.33 13.39
CA GLN A 208 1.47 -15.33 14.15
C GLN A 208 1.10 -14.83 15.56
N ASP A 209 2.03 -14.13 16.24
CA ASP A 209 1.75 -13.51 17.54
C ASP A 209 0.68 -12.41 17.42
N ILE A 210 0.73 -11.61 16.36
CA ILE A 210 -0.29 -10.60 16.04
C ILE A 210 -1.66 -11.24 15.79
N MET A 211 -1.72 -12.34 15.03
CA MET A 211 -2.98 -13.04 14.76
C MET A 211 -3.60 -13.62 16.03
N ARG A 212 -2.77 -14.11 16.98
CA ARG A 212 -3.28 -14.54 18.31
C ARG A 212 -3.88 -13.37 19.09
N LEU A 213 -3.22 -12.21 19.12
CA LEU A 213 -3.79 -11.00 19.74
C LEU A 213 -5.10 -10.57 19.05
N SER A 214 -5.17 -10.69 17.72
CA SER A 214 -6.39 -10.41 16.97
C SER A 214 -7.54 -11.35 17.36
N GLU A 215 -7.27 -12.64 17.50
CA GLU A 215 -8.27 -13.63 17.91
C GLU A 215 -8.74 -13.41 19.35
N ASP A 216 -7.80 -13.23 20.28
CA ASP A 216 -8.08 -13.01 21.71
C ASP A 216 -8.92 -11.74 21.95
N SER A 217 -8.58 -10.66 21.24
CA SER A 217 -9.29 -9.38 21.34
C SER A 217 -10.60 -9.34 20.54
N LYS A 218 -10.80 -10.28 19.61
CA LYS A 218 -11.91 -10.29 18.63
C LYS A 218 -11.98 -9.03 17.76
N LEU A 219 -10.85 -8.34 17.62
CA LEU A 219 -10.69 -7.19 16.74
C LEU A 219 -9.65 -7.56 15.67
N PRO A 220 -9.83 -7.12 14.42
CA PRO A 220 -8.83 -7.36 13.39
C PRO A 220 -7.54 -6.61 13.75
N VAL A 221 -6.40 -7.25 13.53
CA VAL A 221 -5.11 -6.55 13.45
C VAL A 221 -4.59 -6.67 12.03
N LYS A 222 -4.39 -5.52 11.37
CA LYS A 222 -3.93 -5.47 9.98
C LYS A 222 -2.42 -5.44 9.92
N ILE A 223 -1.85 -5.96 8.84
CA ILE A 223 -0.40 -5.94 8.56
C ILE A 223 -0.17 -5.25 7.21
N ARG A 224 0.58 -4.15 7.23
CA ARG A 224 1.07 -3.47 6.05
C ARG A 224 2.50 -3.93 5.76
N LEU A 225 2.70 -4.61 4.65
CA LEU A 225 4.01 -5.03 4.14
C LEU A 225 4.68 -3.85 3.44
N CYS A 226 5.70 -3.27 4.08
CA CYS A 226 6.37 -2.07 3.59
C CYS A 226 7.66 -2.40 2.83
N ASP A 227 7.63 -2.28 1.50
CA ASP A 227 8.82 -2.21 0.66
C ASP A 227 9.42 -0.79 0.73
N THR A 228 9.91 -0.45 1.93
CA THR A 228 10.33 0.90 2.34
C THR A 228 11.31 1.55 1.37
N MET A 229 12.18 0.75 0.76
CA MET A 229 13.25 1.21 -0.13
C MET A 229 13.10 0.69 -1.57
N GLY A 230 11.94 0.13 -1.94
CA GLY A 230 11.67 -0.34 -3.30
C GLY A 230 12.48 -1.57 -3.77
N TYR A 231 12.96 -2.41 -2.84
CA TYR A 231 13.77 -3.60 -3.16
C TYR A 231 12.96 -4.78 -3.69
N GLY A 232 11.64 -4.79 -3.49
CA GLY A 232 10.76 -5.86 -3.91
C GLY A 232 10.84 -6.13 -5.41
N VAL A 233 10.64 -7.38 -5.79
CA VAL A 233 10.56 -7.80 -7.19
C VAL A 233 9.33 -8.67 -7.45
N PRO A 234 8.69 -8.54 -8.63
CA PRO A 234 7.46 -9.25 -8.94
C PRO A 234 7.71 -10.68 -9.49
N TYR A 235 8.97 -11.11 -9.59
CA TYR A 235 9.33 -12.37 -10.24
C TYR A 235 9.00 -13.58 -9.35
N PRO A 236 8.14 -14.51 -9.78
CA PRO A 236 7.67 -15.62 -8.94
C PRO A 236 8.78 -16.58 -8.45
N SER A 237 9.86 -16.71 -9.21
CA SER A 237 11.01 -17.57 -8.90
C SER A 237 12.14 -16.86 -8.16
N ALA A 238 12.02 -15.56 -7.88
CA ALA A 238 13.01 -14.84 -7.07
C ALA A 238 12.99 -15.38 -5.64
N ALA A 239 14.12 -15.35 -4.95
CA ALA A 239 14.22 -15.77 -3.55
C ALA A 239 13.74 -14.65 -2.60
N LEU A 240 13.44 -15.04 -1.37
CA LEU A 240 13.28 -14.11 -0.26
C LEU A 240 14.64 -13.44 0.09
N PRO A 241 14.63 -12.23 0.66
CA PRO A 241 13.46 -11.45 1.08
C PRO A 241 12.93 -10.48 0.02
N ARG A 242 13.36 -10.57 -1.26
CA ARG A 242 12.94 -9.62 -2.30
C ARG A 242 11.67 -10.02 -3.06
N CYS A 243 11.33 -11.31 -3.10
CA CYS A 243 10.21 -11.81 -3.89
C CYS A 243 8.86 -11.43 -3.29
N VAL A 244 8.17 -10.45 -3.88
CA VAL A 244 6.84 -9.98 -3.43
C VAL A 244 5.81 -11.13 -3.36
N PRO A 245 5.68 -12.00 -4.38
CA PRO A 245 4.81 -13.17 -4.30
C PRO A 245 5.02 -14.03 -3.05
N LYS A 246 6.27 -14.37 -2.73
CA LYS A 246 6.61 -15.24 -1.59
C LYS A 246 6.41 -14.54 -0.24
N ILE A 247 6.64 -13.23 -0.16
CA ILE A 247 6.37 -12.48 1.07
C ILE A 247 4.87 -12.52 1.38
N VAL A 248 4.03 -12.24 0.38
CA VAL A 248 2.57 -12.26 0.55
C VAL A 248 2.09 -13.66 0.93
N ARG A 249 2.53 -14.70 0.21
CA ARG A 249 2.14 -16.08 0.52
C ARG A 249 2.63 -16.55 1.89
N ALA A 250 3.83 -16.16 2.32
CA ALA A 250 4.30 -16.48 3.66
C ALA A 250 3.41 -15.88 4.77
N MET A 251 2.88 -14.67 4.58
CA MET A 251 1.95 -14.09 5.56
C MET A 251 0.60 -14.83 5.59
N ILE A 252 0.11 -15.27 4.43
CA ILE A 252 -1.20 -15.94 4.34
C ILE A 252 -1.09 -17.41 4.77
N ASP A 253 -0.25 -18.17 4.08
CA ASP A 253 -0.15 -19.63 4.22
C ASP A 253 0.54 -20.04 5.51
N ASP A 254 1.61 -19.33 5.89
CA ASP A 254 2.48 -19.73 7.02
C ASP A 254 2.22 -18.91 8.29
N ALA A 255 1.78 -17.66 8.19
CA ALA A 255 1.43 -16.85 9.36
C ALA A 255 -0.08 -16.82 9.65
N GLY A 256 -0.92 -17.31 8.74
CA GLY A 256 -2.38 -17.37 8.91
C GLY A 256 -3.07 -16.00 8.84
N VAL A 257 -2.45 -14.99 8.22
CA VAL A 257 -3.04 -13.65 8.10
C VAL A 257 -4.12 -13.66 7.02
N PRO A 258 -5.38 -13.30 7.35
CA PRO A 258 -6.43 -13.16 6.35
C PRO A 258 -6.04 -12.14 5.27
N SER A 259 -6.37 -12.43 4.02
CA SER A 259 -6.08 -11.57 2.86
C SER A 259 -6.58 -10.14 3.05
N GLU A 260 -7.77 -9.96 3.62
CA GLU A 260 -8.39 -8.66 3.89
C GLU A 260 -7.68 -7.83 4.97
N TYR A 261 -6.78 -8.45 5.74
CA TYR A 261 -5.96 -7.79 6.75
C TYR A 261 -4.56 -7.42 6.22
N LEU A 262 -4.23 -7.84 4.99
CA LEU A 262 -2.97 -7.54 4.34
C LEU A 262 -3.06 -6.32 3.43
N GLU A 263 -2.05 -5.46 3.56
CA GLU A 263 -1.85 -4.31 2.71
C GLU A 263 -0.41 -4.26 2.20
N TRP A 264 -0.22 -3.92 0.92
CA TRP A 264 1.09 -3.69 0.34
C TRP A 264 1.35 -2.18 0.22
N HIS A 265 2.52 -1.75 0.67
CA HIS A 265 3.00 -0.37 0.55
C HIS A 265 4.45 -0.39 0.08
N GLY A 266 4.76 0.20 -1.08
CA GLY A 266 6.12 0.09 -1.62
C GLY A 266 6.59 1.35 -2.33
N HIS A 267 7.87 1.66 -2.16
CA HIS A 267 8.49 2.83 -2.80
C HIS A 267 9.12 2.51 -4.15
N ASN A 268 9.40 3.56 -4.93
CA ASN A 268 9.71 3.45 -6.35
C ASN A 268 11.20 3.52 -6.70
N ASP A 269 12.11 3.33 -5.73
CA ASP A 269 13.56 3.51 -5.90
C ASP A 269 14.15 2.65 -7.05
N PHE A 270 13.50 1.52 -7.40
CA PHE A 270 13.88 0.64 -8.52
C PHE A 270 12.83 0.55 -9.63
N HIS A 271 11.97 1.56 -9.77
CA HIS A 271 10.88 1.64 -10.77
C HIS A 271 9.86 0.49 -10.70
N LYS A 272 9.67 -0.09 -9.50
CA LYS A 272 8.81 -1.27 -9.32
C LYS A 272 7.66 -1.06 -8.34
N ALA A 273 7.45 0.15 -7.81
CA ALA A 273 6.37 0.40 -6.84
C ALA A 273 5.01 -0.05 -7.38
N PHE A 274 4.65 0.43 -8.58
CA PHE A 274 3.39 0.10 -9.22
C PHE A 274 3.25 -1.41 -9.49
N ILE A 275 4.20 -2.02 -10.19
CA ILE A 275 4.09 -3.44 -10.55
C ILE A 275 4.14 -4.36 -9.32
N ASN A 276 4.88 -4.01 -8.27
CA ASN A 276 4.90 -4.78 -7.04
C ASN A 276 3.56 -4.69 -6.30
N ALA A 277 2.94 -3.51 -6.28
CA ALA A 277 1.61 -3.32 -5.69
C ALA A 277 0.56 -4.19 -6.41
N THR A 278 0.53 -4.18 -7.74
CA THR A 278 -0.43 -4.98 -8.51
C THR A 278 -0.09 -6.47 -8.45
N THR A 279 1.19 -6.83 -8.38
CA THR A 279 1.62 -8.21 -8.11
C THR A 279 1.12 -8.68 -6.75
N SER A 280 1.15 -7.84 -5.71
CA SER A 280 0.69 -8.24 -4.37
C SER A 280 -0.79 -8.66 -4.37
N TRP A 281 -1.65 -7.99 -5.15
CA TRP A 281 -3.05 -8.36 -5.36
C TRP A 281 -3.18 -9.77 -5.93
N LEU A 282 -2.37 -10.11 -6.92
CA LEU A 282 -2.40 -11.42 -7.59
C LEU A 282 -2.01 -12.59 -6.67
N TYR A 283 -1.33 -12.32 -5.56
CA TYR A 283 -0.89 -13.34 -4.60
C TYR A 283 -1.65 -13.34 -3.28
N GLY A 284 -2.69 -12.51 -3.15
CA GLY A 284 -3.64 -12.59 -2.04
C GLY A 284 -3.61 -11.42 -1.06
N CYS A 285 -2.80 -10.38 -1.31
CA CYS A 285 -2.94 -9.13 -0.57
C CYS A 285 -4.23 -8.43 -1.02
N ALA A 286 -5.13 -8.03 -0.11
CA ALA A 286 -6.35 -7.35 -0.52
C ALA A 286 -6.11 -5.86 -0.84
N ALA A 287 -5.27 -5.20 -0.05
CA ALA A 287 -5.05 -3.76 -0.19
C ALA A 287 -3.72 -3.43 -0.89
N ALA A 288 -3.77 -2.51 -1.84
CA ALA A 288 -2.58 -1.84 -2.37
C ALA A 288 -2.62 -0.36 -1.99
N ASN A 289 -1.59 0.09 -1.28
CA ASN A 289 -1.47 1.47 -0.84
C ASN A 289 -0.77 2.32 -1.91
N GLY A 290 -1.27 3.53 -2.12
CA GLY A 290 -0.70 4.47 -3.07
C GLY A 290 -0.97 5.92 -2.70
N THR A 291 -0.56 6.82 -3.59
CA THR A 291 -0.81 8.26 -3.48
C THR A 291 -1.20 8.83 -4.83
N LEU A 292 -1.87 9.98 -4.83
CA LEU A 292 -2.16 10.74 -6.04
C LEU A 292 -0.84 11.09 -6.75
N LEU A 293 -0.74 10.76 -8.04
CA LEU A 293 0.44 10.99 -8.88
C LEU A 293 1.70 10.24 -8.40
N GLY A 294 1.55 9.29 -7.48
CA GLY A 294 2.66 8.51 -6.94
C GLY A 294 3.63 9.33 -6.10
N PHE A 295 3.23 10.50 -5.57
CA PHE A 295 4.09 11.28 -4.68
C PHE A 295 4.41 10.57 -3.36
N GLY A 296 5.53 10.91 -2.75
CA GLY A 296 5.97 10.33 -1.49
C GLY A 296 7.48 10.45 -1.35
N GLU A 297 8.03 9.91 -0.27
CA GLU A 297 9.46 10.03 0.01
C GLU A 297 10.32 9.55 -1.18
N ARG A 298 11.40 10.29 -1.43
CA ARG A 298 12.41 10.01 -2.48
C ARG A 298 11.81 9.95 -3.88
N THR A 299 11.50 8.74 -4.36
CA THR A 299 10.98 8.44 -5.70
C THR A 299 9.48 8.14 -5.71
N GLY A 300 8.85 8.17 -4.54
CA GLY A 300 7.41 8.10 -4.39
C GLY A 300 6.82 6.70 -4.25
N ASN A 301 5.50 6.64 -4.35
CA ASN A 301 4.62 5.49 -4.11
C ASN A 301 3.98 5.01 -5.43
N PRO A 302 3.19 3.91 -5.41
CA PRO A 302 2.35 3.55 -6.53
C PRO A 302 1.33 4.67 -6.80
N PRO A 303 1.18 5.11 -8.06
CA PRO A 303 0.19 6.13 -8.42
C PRO A 303 -1.23 5.55 -8.33
N ILE A 304 -2.13 6.23 -7.61
CA ILE A 304 -3.53 5.81 -7.44
C ILE A 304 -4.25 5.73 -8.79
N GLU A 305 -4.02 6.68 -9.70
CA GLU A 305 -4.61 6.64 -11.03
C GLU A 305 -4.21 5.38 -11.81
N GLY A 306 -2.95 4.92 -11.65
CA GLY A 306 -2.48 3.68 -12.23
C GLY A 306 -3.14 2.47 -11.58
N LEU A 307 -3.22 2.44 -10.24
CA LEU A 307 -3.86 1.36 -9.49
C LEU A 307 -5.35 1.22 -9.85
N VAL A 308 -6.05 2.35 -10.06
CA VAL A 308 -7.45 2.36 -10.50
C VAL A 308 -7.60 1.71 -11.87
N ILE A 309 -6.78 2.10 -12.85
CA ILE A 309 -6.83 1.51 -14.20
C ILE A 309 -6.46 0.02 -14.16
N GLU A 310 -5.47 -0.38 -13.36
CA GLU A 310 -5.11 -1.79 -13.20
C GLU A 310 -6.24 -2.59 -12.54
N TYR A 311 -6.87 -2.05 -11.49
CA TYR A 311 -8.02 -2.67 -10.85
C TYR A 311 -9.12 -2.97 -11.88
N ILE A 312 -9.45 -1.99 -12.73
CA ILE A 312 -10.46 -2.15 -13.78
C ILE A 312 -10.03 -3.24 -14.77
N SER A 313 -8.75 -3.26 -15.16
CA SER A 313 -8.17 -4.26 -16.05
C SER A 313 -8.28 -5.68 -15.48
N LEU A 314 -7.93 -5.86 -14.20
CA LEU A 314 -7.96 -7.15 -13.51
C LEU A 314 -9.38 -7.65 -13.24
N MET A 315 -10.29 -6.75 -12.85
CA MET A 315 -11.67 -7.09 -12.51
C MET A 315 -12.60 -7.13 -13.73
N GLY A 316 -12.24 -6.47 -14.83
CA GLY A 316 -13.03 -6.34 -16.05
C GLY A 316 -14.25 -5.40 -15.91
N GLN A 317 -14.33 -4.62 -14.83
CA GLN A 317 -15.43 -3.69 -14.55
C GLN A 317 -14.95 -2.54 -13.65
N THR A 318 -15.66 -1.40 -13.68
CA THR A 318 -15.30 -0.21 -12.89
C THR A 318 -15.64 -0.32 -11.42
N ASN A 319 -16.63 -1.15 -11.06
CA ASN A 319 -17.17 -1.23 -9.70
C ASN A 319 -17.55 0.16 -9.13
N GLY A 320 -18.09 1.05 -9.96
CA GLY A 320 -18.53 2.39 -9.56
C GLY A 320 -17.44 3.47 -9.57
N VAL A 321 -16.20 3.13 -9.90
CA VAL A 321 -15.12 4.11 -10.12
C VAL A 321 -15.50 5.12 -11.21
N ASP A 322 -15.26 6.39 -10.93
CA ASP A 322 -15.33 7.48 -11.91
C ASP A 322 -13.91 7.89 -12.35
N THR A 323 -13.45 7.31 -13.46
CA THR A 323 -12.10 7.56 -13.99
C THR A 323 -11.92 8.99 -14.51
N THR A 324 -13.00 9.75 -14.75
CA THR A 324 -12.89 11.15 -15.20
C THR A 324 -12.27 12.05 -14.14
N MET A 325 -12.39 11.66 -12.86
CA MET A 325 -11.75 12.36 -11.74
C MET A 325 -10.22 12.36 -11.80
N ILE A 326 -9.60 11.44 -12.56
CA ILE A 326 -8.14 11.47 -12.78
C ILE A 326 -7.72 12.80 -13.41
N THR A 327 -8.47 13.31 -14.37
CA THR A 327 -8.20 14.61 -15.03
C THR A 327 -8.50 15.78 -14.11
N GLU A 328 -9.58 15.74 -13.34
CA GLU A 328 -9.92 16.81 -12.38
C GLU A 328 -8.86 16.92 -11.27
N ILE A 329 -8.42 15.79 -10.71
CA ILE A 329 -7.34 15.75 -9.72
C ILE A 329 -6.05 16.31 -10.31
N ARG A 330 -5.68 15.88 -11.52
CA ARG A 330 -4.52 16.42 -12.24
C ARG A 330 -4.60 17.93 -12.40
N ASN A 331 -5.74 18.46 -12.83
CA ASN A 331 -5.96 19.89 -13.02
C ASN A 331 -5.89 20.67 -11.70
N TYR A 332 -6.46 20.10 -10.63
CA TYR A 332 -6.42 20.70 -9.30
C TYR A 332 -4.99 20.76 -8.75
N LEU A 333 -4.25 19.65 -8.84
CA LEU A 333 -2.86 19.59 -8.38
C LEU A 333 -1.97 20.55 -9.16
N GLU A 334 -2.17 20.71 -10.47
CA GLU A 334 -1.42 21.68 -11.27
C GLU A 334 -1.79 23.13 -10.92
N ARG A 335 -3.10 23.48 -10.88
CA ARG A 335 -3.56 24.87 -10.78
C ARG A 335 -3.65 25.39 -9.36
N ALA A 336 -4.26 24.62 -8.45
CA ALA A 336 -4.53 25.06 -7.08
C ALA A 336 -3.38 24.73 -6.13
N VAL A 337 -2.63 23.66 -6.42
CA VAL A 337 -1.50 23.23 -5.59
C VAL A 337 -0.14 23.62 -6.19
N GLY A 338 -0.07 23.89 -7.51
CA GLY A 338 1.14 24.36 -8.18
C GLY A 338 2.14 23.25 -8.49
N VAL A 339 1.68 22.01 -8.62
CA VAL A 339 2.54 20.85 -8.86
C VAL A 339 2.93 20.75 -10.34
N PRO A 340 4.23 20.68 -10.68
CA PRO A 340 4.65 20.43 -12.05
C PRO A 340 4.42 18.96 -12.43
N ILE A 341 3.68 18.72 -13.51
CA ILE A 341 3.36 17.38 -14.00
C ILE A 341 4.10 17.13 -15.32
N PRO A 342 4.95 16.08 -15.42
CA PRO A 342 5.60 15.74 -16.68
C PRO A 342 4.57 15.52 -17.80
N PRO A 343 4.72 16.14 -18.98
CA PRO A 343 3.74 16.03 -20.05
C PRO A 343 3.52 14.59 -20.53
N ASN A 344 4.53 13.73 -20.40
CA ASN A 344 4.50 12.32 -20.80
C ASN A 344 4.21 11.36 -19.63
N MET A 345 3.79 11.86 -18.46
CA MET A 345 3.42 10.99 -17.34
C MET A 345 2.19 10.14 -17.73
N PRO A 346 2.20 8.81 -17.50
CA PRO A 346 1.08 7.95 -17.85
C PRO A 346 -0.25 8.44 -17.25
N LEU A 347 -1.33 8.37 -18.03
CA LEU A 347 -2.71 8.72 -17.65
C LEU A 347 -2.98 10.20 -17.32
N VAL A 348 -2.03 10.95 -16.78
CA VAL A 348 -2.22 12.33 -16.26
C VAL A 348 -1.48 13.40 -17.07
N GLY A 349 -0.35 13.06 -17.70
CA GLY A 349 0.44 13.99 -18.50
C GLY A 349 -0.37 14.55 -19.68
N ALA A 350 -0.11 15.79 -20.10
CA ALA A 350 -0.86 16.43 -21.19
C ALA A 350 -0.64 15.79 -22.57
N ASN A 351 0.46 15.06 -22.74
CA ASN A 351 0.89 14.44 -24.00
C ASN A 351 0.93 12.90 -23.91
N PHE A 352 0.32 12.29 -22.89
CA PHE A 352 0.43 10.84 -22.65
C PHE A 352 -0.15 9.98 -23.79
N ASN A 353 -1.10 10.51 -24.56
CA ASN A 353 -1.75 9.88 -25.72
C ASN A 353 -1.45 10.62 -27.04
N SER A 354 -0.52 11.59 -27.04
CA SER A 354 -0.16 12.35 -28.23
C SER A 354 0.91 11.63 -29.06
N THR A 355 0.84 11.75 -30.38
CA THR A 355 1.81 11.16 -31.32
C THR A 355 2.27 12.19 -32.36
N SER A 356 3.57 12.19 -32.67
CA SER A 356 4.19 13.18 -33.58
C SER A 356 4.58 12.60 -34.95
N ALA A 357 4.51 11.29 -35.15
CA ALA A 357 4.86 10.66 -36.42
C ALA A 357 3.73 10.85 -37.44
N GLY A 358 4.05 11.31 -38.66
CA GLY A 358 3.05 11.56 -39.71
C GLY A 358 2.21 10.32 -40.07
N ILE A 359 2.83 9.14 -40.03
CA ILE A 359 2.13 7.84 -40.20
C ILE A 359 1.13 7.55 -39.06
N HIS A 360 1.40 8.04 -37.85
CA HIS A 360 0.48 7.85 -36.73
C HIS A 360 -0.68 8.85 -36.80
N ALA A 361 -0.40 10.10 -37.19
CA ALA A 361 -1.42 11.13 -37.40
C ALA A 361 -2.44 10.71 -38.48
N ASP A 362 -1.97 10.15 -39.61
CA ASP A 362 -2.85 9.58 -40.64
C ASP A 362 -3.73 8.44 -40.10
N GLY A 363 -3.18 7.58 -39.24
CA GLY A 363 -3.97 6.53 -38.58
C GLY A 363 -5.04 7.09 -37.63
N ILE A 364 -4.71 8.07 -36.79
CA ILE A 364 -5.69 8.73 -35.90
C ILE A 364 -6.83 9.36 -36.70
N LEU A 365 -6.53 10.02 -37.82
CA LEU A 365 -7.55 10.61 -38.71
C LEU A 365 -8.51 9.57 -39.29
N LYS A 366 -8.05 8.32 -39.48
CA LYS A 366 -8.88 7.22 -39.98
C LYS A 366 -9.71 6.59 -38.86
N ASN A 367 -9.07 6.31 -37.72
CA ASN A 367 -9.71 5.80 -36.53
C ASN A 367 -8.79 6.03 -35.31
N GLU A 368 -9.28 6.75 -34.31
CA GLU A 368 -8.55 7.06 -33.08
C GLU A 368 -8.07 5.80 -32.33
N GLU A 369 -8.79 4.69 -32.41
CA GLU A 369 -8.44 3.41 -31.75
C GLU A 369 -7.10 2.83 -32.22
N ILE A 370 -6.58 3.25 -33.38
CA ILE A 370 -5.31 2.76 -33.92
C ILE A 370 -4.14 3.15 -33.00
N TYR A 371 -4.19 4.34 -32.38
CA TYR A 371 -3.09 4.86 -31.55
C TYR A 371 -3.52 5.34 -30.16
N ASN A 372 -4.82 5.35 -29.84
CA ASN A 372 -5.30 5.59 -28.49
C ASN A 372 -5.47 4.27 -27.72
N ILE A 373 -4.86 4.20 -26.52
CA ILE A 373 -4.92 3.03 -25.64
C ILE A 373 -6.33 2.73 -25.08
N PHE A 374 -7.22 3.73 -25.11
CA PHE A 374 -8.66 3.65 -24.87
C PHE A 374 -9.31 4.97 -25.30
N ASN A 375 -10.65 5.03 -25.34
CA ASN A 375 -11.38 6.29 -25.59
C ASN A 375 -11.14 7.27 -24.42
N THR A 376 -10.23 8.23 -24.60
CA THR A 376 -9.80 9.17 -23.55
C THR A 376 -10.89 10.18 -23.19
N ALA A 377 -11.72 10.60 -24.15
CA ALA A 377 -12.88 11.45 -23.88
C ALA A 377 -13.86 10.76 -22.91
N LYS A 378 -14.08 9.45 -23.06
CA LYS A 378 -14.94 8.68 -22.16
C LYS A 378 -14.28 8.38 -20.81
N ILE A 379 -13.02 7.94 -20.82
CA ILE A 379 -12.36 7.45 -19.61
C ILE A 379 -11.79 8.59 -18.76
N LEU A 380 -11.26 9.64 -19.39
CA LEU A 380 -10.54 10.72 -18.72
C LEU A 380 -11.16 12.11 -18.98
N ASN A 381 -12.24 12.22 -19.75
CA ASN A 381 -12.85 13.50 -20.10
C ASN A 381 -11.85 14.47 -20.79
N ARG A 382 -10.95 13.94 -21.63
CA ARG A 382 -9.96 14.73 -22.37
C ARG A 382 -9.43 14.07 -23.64
#